data_AF-A0A8C5J0V3-F1
#
_entry.id   AF-A0A8C5J0V3-F1
#
_cell.length_a   1.000
_cell.length_b   1.000
_cell.length_c   1.000
_cell.angle_alpha   90.00
_cell.angle_beta   90.00
_cell.angle_gamma   90.00
#
_symmetry.space_group_name_H-M   'P 1'
#
loop_
_entity.id
_entity.type
_entity.pdbx_description
1 polymer ?
#
loop_
_entity_poly.entity_id
_entity_poly.type
_entity_poly.pdbx_seq_one_letter_code
_entity_poly.pdbx_strand_id
1 'polypeptide(L)'
;MAAATRGLRLPRAGHGISVLTAAPSALQPHRQVHHAVIPHGRSGRSSVSGIVATVFGATGFLGRYVVNRLGRIGSQVIIPYRCDQYDLMYLRPMGDLGQLLFMEWDCRDKESIRRAVEHSNVVINLIGKEWETKNFKFEDEFVNIPQSIAQISKEAGVEKFIHISHLNASMKSPSKYLRNKAVGEKTVREQFPDAVILKPSEMFGREDRFLNHYANMRWFGGVPLVSLGKKTVKQPVYVVDVAKAIINAIKNPDAKGKTYALAGLVARFFEMNPFEPWLTRDKVDRFHTTDMTFPDLPGFEELGIEPTPLEQKAIEVLRRHRRFRWLDAELEEAKPKTQPM
;
A
#
# COMPACT_ATOMS: atom_id res chain seq x y z
N MET A 1 37.51 44.53 63.04
CA MET A 1 38.64 43.97 62.27
C MET A 1 39.35 42.96 63.17
N ALA A 2 39.85 41.81 62.77
CA ALA A 2 39.76 40.95 61.59
C ALA A 2 40.81 39.83 61.85
N ALA A 3 40.67 38.65 61.23
CA ALA A 3 41.58 37.49 61.35
C ALA A 3 41.72 36.84 62.75
N ALA A 4 42.10 35.56 62.87
CA ALA A 4 41.86 34.40 62.00
C ALA A 4 42.10 33.11 62.81
N THR A 5 41.09 32.25 62.95
CA THR A 5 41.22 30.93 63.58
C THR A 5 40.90 29.81 62.59
N ARG A 6 41.88 28.94 62.32
CA ARG A 6 41.69 27.51 61.97
C ARG A 6 43.03 26.81 61.80
N GLY A 7 43.28 25.80 62.63
CA GLY A 7 44.42 24.89 62.48
C GLY A 7 44.07 23.62 61.70
N LEU A 8 45.13 22.90 61.33
CA LEU A 8 45.20 21.46 61.01
C LEU A 8 44.29 20.89 59.90
N ARG A 9 44.93 20.49 58.80
CA ARG A 9 44.36 19.63 57.74
C ARG A 9 44.39 18.16 58.18
N LEU A 10 43.33 17.42 57.85
CA LEU A 10 43.33 15.96 57.76
C LEU A 10 42.91 15.55 56.33
N PRO A 11 43.57 14.57 55.69
CA PRO A 11 43.14 14.03 54.40
C PRO A 11 41.94 13.08 54.54
N ARG A 12 41.26 12.83 53.41
CA ARG A 12 39.92 12.25 53.32
C ARG A 12 39.87 10.73 53.56
N ALA A 13 38.76 10.28 54.12
CA ALA A 13 38.47 8.87 54.41
C ALA A 13 37.89 8.09 53.21
N GLY A 14 38.17 6.78 53.20
CA GLY A 14 37.20 5.71 52.91
C GLY A 14 36.60 5.61 51.50
N HIS A 15 37.05 4.61 50.72
CA HIS A 15 36.30 4.13 49.56
C HIS A 15 35.04 3.37 50.01
N GLY A 16 33.87 4.00 49.93
CA GLY A 16 32.59 3.30 50.03
C GLY A 16 32.14 2.81 48.67
N ILE A 17 32.14 1.48 48.45
CA ILE A 17 31.59 0.88 47.23
C ILE A 17 30.06 1.00 47.31
N SER A 18 29.49 1.94 46.56
CA SER A 18 28.05 2.03 46.37
C SER A 18 27.61 0.87 45.48
N VAL A 19 26.92 -0.12 46.07
CA VAL A 19 26.20 -1.14 45.30
C VAL A 19 24.98 -0.47 44.70
N LEU A 20 25.15 0.05 43.47
CA LEU A 20 24.02 0.46 42.65
C LEU A 20 23.17 -0.77 42.36
N THR A 21 22.01 -0.84 43.00
CA THR A 21 20.96 -1.81 42.70
C THR A 21 20.46 -1.56 41.28
N ALA A 22 21.07 -2.24 40.32
CA ALA A 22 20.59 -2.28 38.94
C ALA A 22 19.16 -2.82 38.96
N ALA A 23 18.19 -1.94 38.73
CA ALA A 23 16.82 -2.35 38.47
C ALA A 23 16.87 -3.33 37.28
N PRO A 24 16.15 -4.46 37.32
CA PRO A 24 16.06 -5.34 36.16
C PRO A 24 15.39 -4.55 35.05
N SER A 25 16.18 -4.06 34.09
CA SER A 25 15.65 -3.58 32.83
C SER A 25 14.81 -4.71 32.28
N ALA A 26 13.50 -4.47 32.12
CA ALA A 26 12.58 -5.48 31.62
C ALA A 26 13.03 -5.87 30.21
N LEU A 27 13.80 -6.95 30.13
CA LEU A 27 14.13 -7.64 28.90
C LEU A 27 12.80 -8.09 28.34
N GLN A 28 12.26 -7.31 27.40
CA GLN A 28 11.15 -7.76 26.58
C GLN A 28 11.53 -9.14 26.06
N PRO A 29 10.73 -10.19 26.30
CA PRO A 29 11.09 -11.52 25.86
C PRO A 29 11.25 -11.46 24.35
N HIS A 30 12.50 -11.56 23.87
CA HIS A 30 12.79 -11.72 22.47
C HIS A 30 12.10 -13.03 22.06
N ARG A 31 10.93 -12.89 21.42
CA ARG A 31 10.18 -14.00 20.82
C ARG A 31 11.20 -14.76 19.97
N GLN A 32 11.52 -15.99 20.37
CA GLN A 32 12.51 -16.78 19.65
C GLN A 32 12.01 -16.94 18.21
N VAL A 33 12.67 -16.26 17.28
CA VAL A 33 12.29 -16.27 15.87
C VAL A 33 12.52 -17.69 15.38
N HIS A 34 11.48 -18.32 14.84
CA HIS A 34 11.56 -19.68 14.37
C HIS A 34 12.65 -19.80 13.29
N HIS A 35 13.47 -20.85 13.35
CA HIS A 35 14.67 -20.98 12.50
C HIS A 35 14.38 -20.86 10.99
N ALA A 36 13.23 -21.35 10.52
CA ALA A 36 12.80 -21.24 9.12
C ALA A 36 12.42 -19.81 8.68
N VAL A 37 12.22 -18.90 9.64
CA VAL A 37 11.88 -17.47 9.43
C VAL A 37 13.15 -16.59 9.45
N ILE A 38 14.32 -17.16 9.74
CA ILE A 38 15.58 -16.42 9.64
C ILE A 38 15.91 -16.21 8.15
N PRO A 39 16.30 -14.99 7.72
CA PRO A 39 16.65 -14.73 6.33
C PRO A 39 17.98 -15.38 5.95
N HIS A 40 18.02 -16.03 4.78
CA HIS A 40 19.17 -16.76 4.25
C HIS A 40 19.36 -16.49 2.74
N GLY A 41 20.61 -16.45 2.28
CA GLY A 41 20.96 -16.27 0.87
C GLY A 41 21.03 -14.82 0.40
N ARG A 42 21.41 -14.62 -0.87
CA ARG A 42 21.66 -13.29 -1.46
C ARG A 42 20.38 -12.64 -2.02
N SER A 43 19.38 -12.42 -1.16
CA SER A 43 18.16 -11.63 -1.42
C SER A 43 17.58 -11.73 -2.84
N GLY A 44 17.42 -12.96 -3.34
CA GLY A 44 16.91 -13.26 -4.67
C GLY A 44 15.78 -14.31 -4.64
N ARG A 45 15.31 -14.72 -5.82
CA ARG A 45 14.16 -15.64 -5.99
C ARG A 45 14.22 -16.90 -5.11
N SER A 46 15.39 -17.54 -5.04
CA SER A 46 15.64 -18.79 -4.30
C SER A 46 16.27 -18.57 -2.92
N SER A 47 16.27 -17.32 -2.43
CA SER A 47 16.66 -16.99 -1.05
C SER A 47 15.48 -17.24 -0.10
N VAL A 48 15.71 -17.08 1.20
CA VAL A 48 14.65 -17.04 2.21
C VAL A 48 14.67 -15.66 2.84
N SER A 49 13.54 -14.95 2.84
CA SER A 49 13.45 -13.58 3.35
C SER A 49 12.98 -13.48 4.81
N GLY A 50 12.41 -14.55 5.35
CA GLY A 50 11.69 -14.52 6.63
C GLY A 50 10.29 -13.88 6.57
N ILE A 51 9.76 -13.60 5.37
CA ILE A 51 8.41 -13.05 5.21
C ILE A 51 7.47 -14.17 4.75
N VAL A 52 6.40 -14.40 5.52
CA VAL A 52 5.26 -15.26 5.17
C VAL A 52 4.02 -14.37 5.08
N ALA A 53 3.73 -13.93 3.86
CA ALA A 53 2.73 -12.90 3.60
C ALA A 53 1.44 -13.48 3.00
N THR A 54 0.30 -13.27 3.66
CA THR A 54 -1.02 -13.49 3.06
C THR A 54 -1.49 -12.24 2.32
N VAL A 55 -1.72 -12.37 1.02
CA VAL A 55 -2.04 -11.23 0.13
C VAL A 55 -3.48 -11.35 -0.39
N PHE A 56 -4.41 -10.81 0.38
CA PHE A 56 -5.81 -10.67 -0.06
C PHE A 56 -5.90 -9.69 -1.22
N GLY A 57 -6.57 -10.08 -2.32
CA GLY A 57 -6.64 -9.27 -3.55
C GLY A 57 -5.42 -9.41 -4.47
N ALA A 58 -4.57 -10.43 -4.28
CA ALA A 58 -3.43 -10.76 -5.16
C ALA A 58 -3.79 -10.88 -6.67
N THR A 59 -5.02 -11.27 -6.98
CA THR A 59 -5.58 -11.38 -8.35
C THR A 59 -5.82 -10.03 -9.03
N GLY A 60 -5.79 -8.93 -8.28
CA GLY A 60 -6.02 -7.58 -8.79
C GLY A 60 -4.79 -6.93 -9.43
N PHE A 61 -5.01 -5.71 -9.96
CA PHE A 61 -3.97 -4.89 -10.60
C PHE A 61 -2.74 -4.68 -9.70
N LEU A 62 -2.91 -4.18 -8.48
CA LEU A 62 -1.79 -3.97 -7.55
C LEU A 62 -1.24 -5.29 -7.00
N GLY A 63 -2.10 -6.29 -6.80
CA GLY A 63 -1.76 -7.61 -6.26
C GLY A 63 -0.62 -8.29 -7.00
N ARG A 64 -0.68 -8.33 -8.34
CA ARG A 64 0.38 -8.91 -9.17
C ARG A 64 1.75 -8.24 -8.99
N TYR A 65 1.80 -6.93 -8.77
CA TYR A 65 3.07 -6.23 -8.54
C TYR A 65 3.65 -6.50 -7.15
N VAL A 66 2.79 -6.61 -6.13
CA VAL A 66 3.18 -6.98 -4.76
C VAL A 66 3.69 -8.42 -4.70
N VAL A 67 2.95 -9.39 -5.26
CA VAL A 67 3.36 -10.81 -5.31
C VAL A 67 4.67 -10.98 -6.08
N ASN A 68 4.83 -10.35 -7.25
CA ASN A 68 6.09 -10.35 -8.00
C ASN A 68 7.26 -9.85 -7.15
N ARG A 69 7.08 -8.72 -6.46
CA ARG A 69 8.15 -8.13 -5.65
C ARG A 69 8.48 -8.97 -4.40
N LEU A 70 7.50 -9.62 -3.77
CA LEU A 70 7.73 -10.56 -2.67
C LEU A 70 8.46 -11.83 -3.15
N GLY A 71 7.99 -12.46 -4.22
CA GLY A 71 8.61 -13.66 -4.81
C GLY A 71 10.04 -13.41 -5.31
N ARG A 72 10.35 -12.20 -5.78
CA ARG A 72 11.72 -11.79 -6.16
C ARG A 72 12.72 -11.75 -4.99
N ILE A 73 12.25 -11.64 -3.75
CA ILE A 73 13.11 -11.59 -2.54
C ILE A 73 13.26 -12.99 -1.91
N GLY A 74 12.48 -13.98 -2.37
CA GLY A 74 12.42 -15.29 -1.74
C GLY A 74 11.52 -15.30 -0.50
N SER A 75 10.44 -14.51 -0.52
CA SER A 75 9.38 -14.54 0.48
C SER A 75 8.35 -15.61 0.14
N GLN A 76 7.83 -16.29 1.17
CA GLN A 76 6.67 -17.15 1.01
C GLN A 76 5.41 -16.28 0.95
N VAL A 77 4.54 -16.55 -0.01
CA VAL A 77 3.32 -15.78 -0.29
C VAL A 77 2.13 -16.71 -0.37
N ILE A 78 1.21 -16.54 0.58
CA ILE A 78 -0.09 -17.19 0.57
C ILE A 78 -1.04 -16.29 -0.23
N ILE A 79 -1.67 -16.88 -1.23
CA ILE A 79 -2.53 -16.24 -2.23
C ILE A 79 -3.95 -16.77 -2.03
N PRO A 80 -4.75 -16.13 -1.14
CA PRO A 80 -6.16 -16.43 -0.99
C PRO A 80 -6.94 -15.90 -2.21
N TYR A 81 -7.52 -16.81 -2.99
CA TYR A 81 -8.24 -16.51 -4.24
C TYR A 81 -9.72 -16.94 -4.21
N ARG A 82 -10.52 -16.25 -5.03
CA ARG A 82 -11.97 -16.52 -5.24
C ARG A 82 -12.35 -16.54 -6.74
N CYS A 83 -11.39 -16.24 -7.62
CA CYS A 83 -11.55 -16.39 -9.06
C CYS A 83 -11.30 -17.84 -9.48
N ASP A 84 -11.43 -18.15 -10.77
CA ASP A 84 -11.00 -19.44 -11.27
C ASP A 84 -9.47 -19.61 -11.20
N GLN A 85 -8.99 -20.85 -11.20
CA GLN A 85 -7.57 -21.18 -11.20
C GLN A 85 -6.83 -20.68 -12.45
N TYR A 86 -7.54 -20.56 -13.58
CA TYR A 86 -6.99 -19.99 -14.81
C TYR A 86 -6.50 -18.55 -14.63
N ASP A 87 -7.27 -17.72 -13.92
CA ASP A 87 -6.94 -16.31 -13.63
C ASP A 87 -5.67 -16.15 -12.75
N LEU A 88 -5.19 -17.22 -12.12
CA LEU A 88 -3.97 -17.21 -11.29
C LEU A 88 -2.72 -17.67 -12.05
N MET A 89 -2.85 -18.22 -13.26
CA MET A 89 -1.73 -18.86 -13.94
C MET A 89 -0.54 -17.91 -14.16
N TYR A 90 -0.80 -16.62 -14.39
CA TYR A 90 0.25 -15.61 -14.55
C TYR A 90 1.04 -15.31 -13.26
N LEU A 91 0.54 -15.69 -12.07
CA LEU A 91 1.25 -15.52 -10.80
C LEU A 91 2.28 -16.65 -10.58
N ARG A 92 2.03 -17.86 -11.10
CA ARG A 92 2.89 -19.04 -10.88
C ARG A 92 4.38 -18.81 -11.21
N PRO A 93 4.76 -18.09 -12.28
CA PRO A 93 6.17 -17.81 -12.58
C PRO A 93 6.86 -16.81 -11.64
N MET A 94 6.16 -16.18 -10.70
CA MET A 94 6.69 -15.06 -9.90
C MET A 94 7.52 -15.47 -8.68
N GLY A 95 7.37 -16.70 -8.17
CA GLY A 95 8.09 -17.22 -7.01
C GLY A 95 8.75 -18.57 -7.30
N ASP A 96 9.68 -18.98 -6.43
CA ASP A 96 10.29 -20.31 -6.54
C ASP A 96 9.33 -21.43 -6.10
N LEU A 97 9.74 -22.69 -6.28
CA LEU A 97 8.99 -23.85 -5.81
C LEU A 97 8.72 -23.74 -4.30
N GLY A 98 7.48 -24.02 -3.87
CA GLY A 98 7.05 -23.92 -2.47
C GLY A 98 6.84 -22.49 -1.93
N GLN A 99 7.26 -21.45 -2.66
CA GLN A 99 7.12 -20.06 -2.21
C GLN A 99 5.72 -19.48 -2.46
N LEU A 100 5.00 -19.94 -3.49
CA LEU A 100 3.63 -19.49 -3.77
C LEU A 100 2.63 -20.57 -3.39
N LEU A 101 1.76 -20.26 -2.42
CA LEU A 101 0.69 -21.15 -1.94
C LEU A 101 -0.66 -20.57 -2.36
N PHE A 102 -1.43 -21.31 -3.15
CA PHE A 102 -2.76 -20.86 -3.61
C PHE A 102 -3.85 -21.52 -2.76
N MET A 103 -4.72 -20.73 -2.15
CA MET A 103 -5.80 -21.22 -1.28
C MET A 103 -7.13 -20.61 -1.67
N GLU A 104 -8.17 -21.43 -1.82
CA GLU A 104 -9.53 -20.92 -2.03
C GLU A 104 -10.14 -20.41 -0.71
N TRP A 105 -10.91 -19.33 -0.77
CA TRP A 105 -11.61 -18.75 0.37
C TRP A 105 -12.91 -18.03 -0.04
N ASP A 106 -13.86 -17.91 0.88
CA ASP A 106 -15.04 -17.05 0.71
C ASP A 106 -14.99 -15.93 1.76
N CYS A 107 -15.17 -14.69 1.32
CA CYS A 107 -15.21 -13.53 2.20
C CYS A 107 -16.39 -13.49 3.19
N ARG A 108 -17.40 -14.36 3.02
CA ARG A 108 -18.49 -14.57 4.00
C ARG A 108 -18.14 -15.61 5.06
N ASP A 109 -17.20 -16.51 4.78
CA ASP A 109 -16.78 -17.55 5.72
C ASP A 109 -15.52 -17.10 6.48
N LYS A 110 -15.70 -16.87 7.79
CA LYS A 110 -14.61 -16.48 8.70
C LYS A 110 -13.58 -17.60 8.89
N GLU A 111 -13.96 -18.86 8.75
CA GLU A 111 -13.02 -19.97 8.93
C GLU A 111 -12.04 -20.07 7.77
N SER A 112 -12.50 -19.87 6.53
CA SER A 112 -11.61 -19.75 5.36
C SER A 112 -10.59 -18.62 5.48
N ILE A 113 -10.95 -17.50 6.13
CA ILE A 113 -10.03 -16.38 6.42
C ILE A 113 -9.02 -16.79 7.49
N ARG A 114 -9.46 -17.43 8.59
CA ARG A 114 -8.59 -17.93 9.67
C ARG A 114 -7.51 -18.86 9.13
N ARG A 115 -7.92 -19.89 8.38
CA ARG A 115 -7.05 -20.85 7.70
C ARG A 115 -5.99 -20.19 6.80
N ALA A 116 -6.30 -19.05 6.19
CA ALA A 116 -5.35 -18.33 5.34
C ALA A 116 -4.33 -17.49 6.13
N VAL A 117 -4.65 -17.03 7.36
CA VAL A 117 -3.77 -16.14 8.13
C VAL A 117 -2.98 -16.84 9.26
N GLU A 118 -3.38 -18.05 9.67
CA GLU A 118 -2.79 -18.84 10.77
C GLU A 118 -1.25 -18.91 10.81
N HIS A 119 -0.59 -18.96 9.65
CA HIS A 119 0.87 -19.07 9.55
C HIS A 119 1.56 -17.79 9.05
N SER A 120 0.81 -16.69 8.93
CA SER A 120 1.31 -15.44 8.35
C SER A 120 1.94 -14.53 9.40
N ASN A 121 3.15 -14.02 9.14
CA ASN A 121 3.68 -12.90 9.92
C ASN A 121 3.21 -11.53 9.39
N VAL A 122 2.81 -11.48 8.12
CA VAL A 122 2.27 -10.27 7.47
C VAL A 122 0.97 -10.60 6.77
N VAL A 123 -0.05 -9.74 6.94
CA VAL A 123 -1.28 -9.79 6.13
C VAL A 123 -1.44 -8.47 5.38
N ILE A 124 -1.63 -8.56 4.06
CA ILE A 124 -1.79 -7.43 3.16
C ILE A 124 -3.19 -7.47 2.56
N ASN A 125 -3.98 -6.42 2.79
CA ASN A 125 -5.33 -6.28 2.25
C ASN A 125 -5.36 -5.32 1.05
N LEU A 126 -5.51 -5.91 -0.15
CA LEU A 126 -5.66 -5.24 -1.44
C LEU A 126 -7.08 -5.41 -2.02
N ILE A 127 -8.06 -5.83 -1.22
CA ILE A 127 -9.44 -6.05 -1.68
C ILE A 127 -10.09 -4.70 -2.01
N GLY A 128 -10.75 -4.66 -3.17
CA GLY A 128 -11.60 -3.55 -3.55
C GLY A 128 -12.02 -3.63 -5.01
N LYS A 129 -13.23 -3.14 -5.29
CA LYS A 129 -13.77 -3.00 -6.64
C LYS A 129 -14.13 -1.54 -6.92
N GLU A 130 -14.06 -1.13 -8.19
CA GLU A 130 -14.46 0.22 -8.59
C GLU A 130 -15.98 0.36 -8.82
N TRP A 131 -16.73 -0.75 -8.76
CA TRP A 131 -18.17 -0.78 -8.96
C TRP A 131 -18.79 -1.86 -8.07
N GLU A 132 -19.99 -1.58 -7.55
CA GLU A 132 -20.74 -2.55 -6.76
C GLU A 132 -21.17 -3.73 -7.63
N THR A 133 -21.17 -4.94 -7.06
CA THR A 133 -21.70 -6.14 -7.69
C THR A 133 -23.06 -6.46 -7.08
N LYS A 134 -23.97 -7.10 -7.81
CA LYS A 134 -25.29 -7.51 -7.25
C LYS A 134 -25.18 -8.27 -5.92
N ASN A 135 -24.11 -9.05 -5.75
CA ASN A 135 -23.89 -9.90 -4.58
C ASN A 135 -23.04 -9.26 -3.46
N PHE A 136 -22.34 -8.15 -3.75
CA PHE A 136 -21.38 -7.49 -2.86
C PHE A 136 -21.44 -5.97 -3.05
N LYS A 137 -21.85 -5.27 -1.99
CA LYS A 137 -21.92 -3.81 -1.95
C LYS A 137 -20.56 -3.24 -1.50
N PHE A 138 -20.32 -1.96 -1.73
CA PHE A 138 -19.11 -1.27 -1.24
C PHE A 138 -18.97 -1.30 0.29
N GLU A 139 -20.08 -1.44 1.03
CA GLU A 139 -20.06 -1.60 2.49
C GLU A 139 -19.46 -2.96 2.89
N ASP A 140 -19.84 -4.02 2.18
CA ASP A 140 -19.26 -5.36 2.39
C ASP A 140 -17.77 -5.36 2.03
N GLU A 141 -17.41 -4.80 0.88
CA GLU A 141 -16.04 -4.80 0.35
C GLU A 141 -15.06 -3.94 1.16
N PHE A 142 -15.49 -2.78 1.69
CA PHE A 142 -14.60 -1.84 2.37
C PHE A 142 -14.75 -1.80 3.89
N VAL A 143 -15.86 -2.28 4.46
CA VAL A 143 -16.10 -2.27 5.91
C VAL A 143 -16.10 -3.70 6.45
N ASN A 144 -17.11 -4.51 6.07
CA ASN A 144 -17.35 -5.81 6.70
C ASN A 144 -16.20 -6.82 6.49
N ILE A 145 -15.65 -6.88 5.27
CA ILE A 145 -14.55 -7.78 4.93
C ILE A 145 -13.23 -7.31 5.57
N PRO A 146 -12.78 -6.04 5.43
CA PRO A 146 -11.57 -5.58 6.10
C PRO A 146 -11.64 -5.66 7.63
N GLN A 147 -12.80 -5.39 8.25
CA GLN A 147 -13.02 -5.57 9.68
C GLN A 147 -12.81 -7.04 10.10
N SER A 148 -13.41 -7.98 9.37
CA SER A 148 -13.29 -9.42 9.65
C SER A 148 -11.85 -9.91 9.51
N ILE A 149 -11.15 -9.50 8.45
CA ILE A 149 -9.74 -9.87 8.26
C ILE A 149 -8.86 -9.24 9.34
N ALA A 150 -9.08 -7.97 9.73
CA ALA A 150 -8.31 -7.31 10.79
C ALA A 150 -8.51 -7.96 12.16
N GLN A 151 -9.76 -8.31 12.51
CA GLN A 151 -10.09 -9.05 13.74
C GLN A 151 -9.36 -10.40 13.77
N ILE A 152 -9.52 -11.23 12.73
CA ILE A 152 -8.94 -12.57 12.67
C ILE A 152 -7.40 -12.51 12.60
N SER A 153 -6.82 -11.48 11.97
CA SER A 153 -5.37 -11.24 11.99
C SER A 153 -4.85 -10.88 13.39
N LYS A 154 -5.67 -10.20 14.23
CA LYS A 154 -5.32 -9.94 15.63
C LYS A 154 -5.44 -11.21 16.48
N GLU A 155 -6.49 -12.01 16.28
CA GLU A 155 -6.67 -13.33 16.91
C GLU A 155 -5.50 -14.29 16.60
N ALA A 156 -5.04 -14.32 15.35
CA ALA A 156 -3.90 -15.15 14.91
C ALA A 156 -2.52 -14.60 15.34
N GLY A 157 -2.44 -13.40 15.94
CA GLY A 157 -1.16 -12.82 16.39
C GLY A 157 -0.22 -12.38 15.27
N VAL A 158 -0.77 -11.94 14.13
CA VAL A 158 -0.01 -11.44 12.97
C VAL A 158 0.82 -10.20 13.37
N GLU A 159 2.08 -10.13 12.93
CA GLU A 159 3.02 -9.10 13.40
C GLU A 159 2.84 -7.73 12.73
N LYS A 160 2.39 -7.73 11.46
CA LYS A 160 2.07 -6.53 10.68
C LYS A 160 0.82 -6.74 9.81
N PHE A 161 -0.17 -5.87 10.00
CA PHE A 161 -1.32 -5.75 9.11
C PHE A 161 -1.17 -4.52 8.22
N ILE A 162 -1.31 -4.68 6.90
CA ILE A 162 -1.23 -3.59 5.93
C ILE A 162 -2.57 -3.46 5.21
N HIS A 163 -3.19 -2.28 5.28
CA HIS A 163 -4.46 -1.98 4.63
C HIS A 163 -4.29 -0.84 3.62
N ILE A 164 -4.93 -0.96 2.46
CA ILE A 164 -4.88 0.07 1.41
C ILE A 164 -6.22 0.81 1.32
N SER A 165 -6.20 2.04 1.85
CA SER A 165 -7.29 3.01 1.77
C SER A 165 -7.20 3.77 0.42
N HIS A 166 -7.34 5.08 0.40
CA HIS A 166 -7.09 5.97 -0.74
C HIS A 166 -6.78 7.37 -0.20
N LEU A 167 -5.99 8.17 -0.93
CA LEU A 167 -5.67 9.56 -0.56
C LEU A 167 -6.92 10.40 -0.20
N ASN A 168 -7.98 10.32 -1.02
CA ASN A 168 -9.19 11.13 -0.85
C ASN A 168 -10.26 10.45 0.02
N ALA A 169 -9.91 9.42 0.80
CA ALA A 169 -10.84 8.75 1.69
C ALA A 169 -11.35 9.71 2.78
N SER A 170 -12.63 10.08 2.70
CA SER A 170 -13.28 10.98 3.64
C SER A 170 -14.78 10.70 3.72
N MET A 171 -15.34 10.68 4.93
CA MET A 171 -16.79 10.54 5.15
C MET A 171 -17.62 11.67 4.52
N LYS A 172 -17.01 12.82 4.19
CA LYS A 172 -17.67 13.95 3.53
C LYS A 172 -17.58 13.90 1.98
N SER A 173 -16.94 12.88 1.40
CA SER A 173 -16.83 12.76 -0.07
C SER A 173 -18.20 12.52 -0.73
N PRO A 174 -18.48 13.05 -1.93
CA PRO A 174 -19.70 12.72 -2.69
C PRO A 174 -19.75 11.22 -3.04
N SER A 175 -18.62 10.66 -3.49
CA SER A 175 -18.51 9.25 -3.87
C SER A 175 -18.83 8.32 -2.69
N LYS A 176 -19.46 7.18 -2.98
CA LYS A 176 -19.76 6.13 -1.99
C LYS A 176 -18.50 5.31 -1.68
N TYR A 177 -17.65 5.08 -2.69
CA TYR A 177 -16.35 4.40 -2.57
C TYR A 177 -15.41 5.10 -1.56
N LEU A 178 -15.18 6.41 -1.69
CA LEU A 178 -14.26 7.12 -0.78
C LEU A 178 -14.83 7.26 0.63
N ARG A 179 -16.17 7.37 0.78
CA ARG A 179 -16.83 7.34 2.09
C ARG A 179 -16.68 5.99 2.77
N ASN A 180 -16.96 4.89 2.07
CA ASN A 180 -16.84 3.56 2.64
C ASN A 180 -15.39 3.16 2.91
N LYS A 181 -14.41 3.64 2.13
CA LYS A 181 -12.98 3.51 2.49
C LYS A 181 -12.61 4.29 3.76
N ALA A 182 -13.20 5.45 4.03
CA ALA A 182 -12.96 6.16 5.30
C ALA A 182 -13.56 5.42 6.52
N VAL A 183 -14.71 4.77 6.35
CA VAL A 183 -15.30 3.89 7.39
C VAL A 183 -14.47 2.61 7.57
N GLY A 184 -14.00 2.02 6.46
CA GLY A 184 -13.08 0.88 6.46
C GLY A 184 -11.77 1.16 7.18
N GLU A 185 -11.17 2.32 6.91
CA GLU A 185 -9.96 2.80 7.59
C GLU A 185 -10.16 2.92 9.11
N LYS A 186 -11.29 3.49 9.54
CA LYS A 186 -11.63 3.61 10.96
C LYS A 186 -11.85 2.24 11.62
N THR A 187 -12.63 1.37 11.01
CA THR A 187 -12.94 0.03 11.56
C THR A 187 -11.72 -0.89 11.58
N VAL A 188 -10.87 -0.87 10.55
CA VAL A 188 -9.56 -1.56 10.56
C VAL A 188 -8.68 -1.05 11.69
N ARG A 189 -8.65 0.28 11.91
CA ARG A 189 -7.87 0.89 13.00
C ARG A 189 -8.38 0.51 14.39
N GLU A 190 -9.70 0.39 14.55
CA GLU A 190 -10.33 -0.04 15.80
C GLU A 190 -10.03 -1.52 16.12
N GLN A 191 -10.05 -2.42 15.12
CA GLN A 191 -9.77 -3.85 15.32
C GLN A 191 -8.26 -4.16 15.43
N PHE A 192 -7.42 -3.45 14.68
CA PHE A 192 -5.98 -3.65 14.65
C PHE A 192 -5.27 -2.28 14.75
N PRO A 193 -5.04 -1.74 15.97
CA PRO A 193 -4.47 -0.40 16.17
C PRO A 193 -3.10 -0.19 15.52
N ASP A 194 -2.28 -1.24 15.49
CA ASP A 194 -0.92 -1.28 14.94
C ASP A 194 -0.90 -1.33 13.40
N ALA A 195 -2.05 -1.21 12.73
CA ALA A 195 -2.18 -1.39 11.28
C ALA A 195 -1.47 -0.26 10.52
N VAL A 196 -0.73 -0.65 9.49
CA VAL A 196 -0.14 0.28 8.53
C VAL A 196 -1.20 0.60 7.49
N ILE A 197 -1.58 1.88 7.39
CA ILE A 197 -2.62 2.31 6.44
C ILE A 197 -1.96 3.10 5.32
N LEU A 198 -1.96 2.54 4.11
CA LEU A 198 -1.42 3.20 2.93
C LEU A 198 -2.55 3.90 2.18
N LYS A 199 -2.35 5.19 1.87
CA LYS A 199 -3.27 6.03 1.11
C LYS A 199 -2.66 6.41 -0.24
N PRO A 200 -2.69 5.52 -1.25
CA PRO A 200 -2.30 5.88 -2.60
C PRO A 200 -3.30 6.86 -3.22
N SER A 201 -2.77 7.76 -4.06
CA SER A 201 -3.54 8.43 -5.10
C SER A 201 -3.99 7.43 -6.20
N GLU A 202 -4.64 7.91 -7.26
CA GLU A 202 -4.94 7.14 -8.47
C GLU A 202 -3.64 6.52 -9.03
N MET A 203 -3.59 5.19 -9.03
CA MET A 203 -2.39 4.46 -9.47
C MET A 203 -2.41 4.24 -10.98
N PHE A 204 -1.26 4.42 -11.61
CA PHE A 204 -1.07 4.14 -13.03
C PHE A 204 -0.05 3.03 -13.30
N GLY A 205 -0.24 2.34 -14.43
CA GLY A 205 0.51 1.16 -14.85
C GLY A 205 -0.15 0.44 -16.04
N ARG A 206 0.44 -0.64 -16.54
CA ARG A 206 0.06 -1.24 -17.83
C ARG A 206 -1.40 -1.72 -17.89
N GLU A 207 -1.90 -2.26 -16.79
CA GLU A 207 -3.26 -2.80 -16.64
C GLU A 207 -4.13 -1.92 -15.73
N ASP A 208 -3.78 -0.64 -15.57
CA ASP A 208 -4.54 0.29 -14.74
C ASP A 208 -5.97 0.51 -15.26
N ARG A 209 -6.79 1.16 -14.42
CA ARG A 209 -8.14 1.62 -14.80
C ARG A 209 -8.25 3.15 -14.80
N PHE A 210 -7.11 3.83 -14.82
CA PHE A 210 -6.96 5.27 -14.84
C PHE A 210 -6.49 5.74 -16.24
N LEU A 211 -5.22 5.51 -16.62
CA LEU A 211 -4.71 5.91 -17.93
C LEU A 211 -5.35 5.12 -19.08
N ASN A 212 -5.47 3.79 -18.96
CA ASN A 212 -6.16 2.97 -19.96
C ASN A 212 -7.62 3.42 -20.14
N HIS A 213 -8.27 3.94 -19.11
CA HIS A 213 -9.65 4.43 -19.21
C HIS A 213 -9.72 5.69 -20.09
N TYR A 214 -8.88 6.69 -19.84
CA TYR A 214 -8.77 7.87 -20.72
C TYR A 214 -8.31 7.50 -22.14
N ALA A 215 -7.39 6.55 -22.29
CA ALA A 215 -6.92 6.10 -23.60
C ALA A 215 -8.03 5.39 -24.41
N ASN A 216 -8.91 4.65 -23.73
CA ASN A 216 -10.03 3.93 -24.35
C ASN A 216 -11.22 4.82 -24.71
N MET A 217 -11.32 6.02 -24.13
CA MET A 217 -12.30 7.03 -24.56
C MET A 217 -12.17 7.42 -26.04
N ARG A 218 -11.02 7.18 -26.68
CA ARG A 218 -10.82 7.37 -28.13
C ARG A 218 -11.84 6.62 -29.02
N TRP A 219 -12.45 5.54 -28.52
CA TRP A 219 -13.50 4.81 -29.24
C TRP A 219 -14.86 5.51 -29.22
N PHE A 220 -15.11 6.38 -28.24
CA PHE A 220 -16.37 7.13 -28.09
C PHE A 220 -16.33 8.49 -28.80
N GLY A 221 -15.26 8.80 -29.54
CA GLY A 221 -15.09 10.07 -30.26
C GLY A 221 -14.78 11.29 -29.37
N GLY A 222 -14.85 11.16 -28.04
CA GLY A 222 -14.63 12.23 -27.05
C GLY A 222 -14.35 11.71 -25.63
N VAL A 223 -13.95 12.61 -24.72
CA VAL A 223 -13.39 12.33 -23.36
C VAL A 223 -14.11 13.09 -22.22
N PRO A 224 -15.10 12.48 -21.52
CA PRO A 224 -15.27 12.44 -20.05
C PRO A 224 -15.03 13.61 -19.06
N LEU A 225 -15.27 14.90 -19.33
CA LEU A 225 -14.77 15.98 -18.43
C LEU A 225 -15.76 17.09 -18.00
N VAL A 226 -16.31 16.96 -16.78
CA VAL A 226 -17.05 18.04 -16.07
C VAL A 226 -16.18 19.30 -15.91
N SER A 227 -16.75 20.48 -16.19
CA SER A 227 -16.07 21.79 -16.08
C SER A 227 -14.73 21.86 -16.84
N LEU A 228 -14.57 21.08 -17.92
CA LEU A 228 -13.32 20.93 -18.69
C LEU A 228 -12.12 20.54 -17.83
N GLY A 229 -12.33 19.86 -16.69
CA GLY A 229 -11.28 19.41 -15.76
C GLY A 229 -10.47 20.50 -15.05
N LYS A 230 -10.63 21.80 -15.39
CA LYS A 230 -9.77 22.90 -14.90
C LYS A 230 -9.77 23.11 -13.37
N LYS A 231 -10.84 22.67 -12.69
CA LYS A 231 -11.00 22.80 -11.24
C LYS A 231 -10.40 21.63 -10.44
N THR A 232 -10.17 20.49 -11.08
CA THR A 232 -9.69 19.28 -10.41
C THR A 232 -8.18 19.13 -10.58
N VAL A 233 -7.49 18.86 -9.48
CA VAL A 233 -6.05 18.51 -9.50
C VAL A 233 -5.90 17.06 -9.11
N LYS A 234 -5.01 16.35 -9.80
CA LYS A 234 -4.63 14.96 -9.51
C LYS A 234 -3.12 14.86 -9.32
N GLN A 235 -2.69 13.82 -8.61
CA GLN A 235 -1.28 13.50 -8.35
C GLN A 235 -1.07 11.98 -8.55
N PRO A 236 -1.17 11.47 -9.79
CA PRO A 236 -1.16 10.04 -10.06
C PRO A 236 0.18 9.40 -9.70
N VAL A 237 0.13 8.16 -9.22
CA VAL A 237 1.28 7.47 -8.62
C VAL A 237 1.60 6.18 -9.36
N TYR A 238 2.89 5.89 -9.57
CA TYR A 238 3.29 4.69 -10.28
C TYR A 238 3.09 3.42 -9.43
N VAL A 239 2.37 2.43 -9.97
CA VAL A 239 1.97 1.20 -9.24
C VAL A 239 3.17 0.42 -8.68
N VAL A 240 4.31 0.46 -9.36
CA VAL A 240 5.52 -0.25 -8.92
C VAL A 240 6.13 0.39 -7.68
N ASP A 241 5.98 1.71 -7.51
CA ASP A 241 6.49 2.43 -6.35
C ASP A 241 5.58 2.23 -5.13
N VAL A 242 4.26 2.12 -5.33
CA VAL A 242 3.35 1.63 -4.28
C VAL A 242 3.70 0.20 -3.86
N ALA A 243 4.03 -0.69 -4.81
CA ALA A 243 4.45 -2.05 -4.50
C ALA A 243 5.80 -2.12 -3.75
N LYS A 244 6.76 -1.22 -4.07
CA LYS A 244 7.98 -1.03 -3.26
C LYS A 244 7.63 -0.52 -1.86
N ALA A 245 6.75 0.48 -1.74
CA ALA A 245 6.37 1.11 -0.49
C ALA A 245 5.75 0.11 0.50
N ILE A 246 4.87 -0.77 0.01
CA ILE A 246 4.33 -1.90 0.79
C ILE A 246 5.45 -2.76 1.36
N ILE A 247 6.45 -3.14 0.56
CA ILE A 247 7.54 -4.02 0.99
C ILE A 247 8.53 -3.33 1.92
N ASN A 248 8.80 -2.05 1.71
CA ASN A 248 9.63 -1.27 2.63
C ASN A 248 8.90 -1.07 3.97
N ALA A 249 7.58 -0.85 3.98
CA ALA A 249 6.78 -0.87 5.21
C ALA A 249 6.74 -2.25 5.91
N ILE A 250 6.79 -3.36 5.16
CA ILE A 250 6.96 -4.71 5.72
C ILE A 250 8.31 -4.85 6.43
N LYS A 251 9.39 -4.27 5.88
CA LYS A 251 10.72 -4.34 6.48
C LYS A 251 10.88 -3.37 7.67
N ASN A 252 10.44 -2.13 7.53
CA ASN A 252 10.62 -1.08 8.54
C ASN A 252 9.81 -1.39 9.81
N PRO A 253 10.44 -1.52 10.99
CA PRO A 253 9.70 -1.76 12.25
C PRO A 253 8.82 -0.56 12.63
N ASP A 254 9.30 0.67 12.36
CA ASP A 254 8.67 1.94 12.73
C ASP A 254 7.42 2.29 11.92
N ALA A 255 7.06 1.47 10.93
CA ALA A 255 5.85 1.64 10.11
C ALA A 255 4.56 1.25 10.85
N LYS A 256 4.66 0.50 11.96
CA LYS A 256 3.50 0.03 12.75
C LYS A 256 2.65 1.21 13.22
N GLY A 257 1.34 1.12 13.00
CA GLY A 257 0.38 2.15 13.33
C GLY A 257 0.47 3.45 12.51
N LYS A 258 1.42 3.61 11.58
CA LYS A 258 1.51 4.82 10.74
C LYS A 258 0.49 4.79 9.60
N THR A 259 0.06 5.99 9.20
CA THR A 259 -0.74 6.22 7.99
C THR A 259 0.13 6.93 6.98
N TYR A 260 0.42 6.32 5.83
CA TYR A 260 1.28 6.90 4.80
C TYR A 260 0.45 7.52 3.66
N ALA A 261 0.73 8.77 3.32
CA ALA A 261 0.14 9.45 2.17
C ALA A 261 1.04 9.23 0.94
N LEU A 262 0.67 8.29 0.08
CA LEU A 262 1.42 7.98 -1.13
C LEU A 262 0.88 8.83 -2.29
N ALA A 263 1.45 10.02 -2.43
CA ALA A 263 1.16 10.99 -3.48
C ALA A 263 2.42 11.25 -4.34
N GLY A 264 2.23 11.57 -5.62
CA GLY A 264 3.30 11.99 -6.52
C GLY A 264 3.47 13.50 -6.51
N LEU A 265 4.71 13.99 -6.61
CA LEU A 265 4.96 15.42 -6.81
C LEU A 265 4.48 15.85 -8.21
N VAL A 266 3.29 16.48 -8.23
CA VAL A 266 2.70 17.29 -9.32
C VAL A 266 2.30 16.56 -10.62
N ALA A 267 0.99 16.54 -10.97
CA ALA A 267 0.54 16.51 -12.38
C ALA A 267 -0.94 16.96 -12.59
N ARG A 268 -1.18 18.24 -12.91
CA ARG A 268 -2.51 18.75 -13.31
C ARG A 268 -2.97 18.12 -14.65
N PHE A 269 -4.14 17.47 -14.70
CA PHE A 269 -4.82 16.96 -15.93
C PHE A 269 -6.34 16.95 -15.62
N PHE A 270 -7.28 17.31 -16.52
CA PHE A 270 -7.38 17.03 -17.96
C PHE A 270 -8.18 18.13 -18.72
N GLU A 271 -8.09 18.18 -20.06
CA GLU A 271 -8.85 19.10 -20.94
C GLU A 271 -9.71 18.34 -21.99
N MET A 272 -10.93 18.86 -22.25
CA MET A 272 -11.92 18.53 -23.32
C MET A 272 -12.56 17.11 -23.43
N ASN A 273 -13.90 17.01 -23.16
CA ASN A 273 -15.03 16.50 -24.00
C ASN A 273 -16.19 15.80 -23.20
N PRO A 274 -17.29 15.38 -23.87
CA PRO A 274 -18.30 14.36 -23.44
C PRO A 274 -18.19 13.05 -24.29
N PHE A 275 -18.94 11.94 -24.10
CA PHE A 275 -19.87 11.49 -23.04
C PHE A 275 -19.83 9.94 -22.82
N GLU A 276 -20.89 9.31 -22.29
CA GLU A 276 -21.00 7.89 -21.82
C GLU A 276 -21.12 6.79 -22.90
N PRO A 277 -21.03 5.46 -22.56
CA PRO A 277 -20.72 4.85 -21.25
C PRO A 277 -19.56 3.82 -21.24
N TRP A 278 -18.66 3.92 -20.25
CA TRP A 278 -17.77 2.85 -19.73
C TRP A 278 -17.41 3.15 -18.25
N LEU A 279 -18.32 3.83 -17.54
CA LEU A 279 -18.04 4.69 -16.39
C LEU A 279 -19.18 4.62 -15.36
N THR A 280 -18.87 4.32 -14.09
CA THR A 280 -19.84 4.32 -12.98
C THR A 280 -20.00 5.73 -12.41
N ARG A 281 -21.20 6.12 -11.94
CA ARG A 281 -21.43 7.42 -11.25
C ARG A 281 -20.39 7.72 -10.17
N ASP A 282 -20.07 6.72 -9.34
CA ASP A 282 -19.04 6.85 -8.30
C ASP A 282 -17.64 7.17 -8.86
N LYS A 283 -17.30 6.61 -10.02
CA LYS A 283 -16.03 6.85 -10.71
C LYS A 283 -15.95 8.26 -11.31
N VAL A 284 -17.08 8.83 -11.75
CA VAL A 284 -17.21 10.27 -12.11
C VAL A 284 -16.87 11.13 -10.90
N ASP A 285 -17.54 10.89 -9.77
CA ASP A 285 -17.35 11.65 -8.53
C ASP A 285 -15.88 11.54 -8.04
N ARG A 286 -15.26 10.36 -8.15
CA ARG A 286 -13.86 10.11 -7.76
C ARG A 286 -12.85 10.86 -8.66
N PHE A 287 -13.09 10.89 -9.97
CA PHE A 287 -12.25 11.62 -10.92
C PHE A 287 -12.39 13.14 -10.82
N HIS A 288 -13.53 13.66 -10.38
CA HIS A 288 -13.72 15.11 -10.18
C HIS A 288 -13.37 15.59 -8.76
N THR A 289 -13.27 14.69 -7.78
CA THR A 289 -12.70 14.98 -6.46
C THR A 289 -11.21 15.31 -6.61
N THR A 290 -10.81 16.52 -6.24
CA THR A 290 -9.39 16.96 -6.20
C THR A 290 -8.61 16.14 -5.18
N ASP A 291 -7.38 15.78 -5.53
CA ASP A 291 -6.48 15.06 -4.64
C ASP A 291 -6.02 15.94 -3.47
N MET A 292 -6.15 15.43 -2.25
CA MET A 292 -5.82 16.14 -1.02
C MET A 292 -4.31 16.09 -0.73
N THR A 293 -3.72 17.24 -0.43
CA THR A 293 -2.33 17.36 0.04
C THR A 293 -2.28 17.20 1.56
N PHE A 294 -1.54 16.21 2.04
CA PHE A 294 -1.30 15.98 3.48
C PHE A 294 0.19 16.17 3.81
N PRO A 295 0.65 17.39 4.13
CA PRO A 295 2.06 17.64 4.44
C PRO A 295 2.50 16.98 5.75
N ASP A 296 1.55 16.74 6.68
CA ASP A 296 1.82 16.14 7.99
C ASP A 296 1.93 14.61 7.97
N LEU A 297 1.61 13.97 6.84
CA LEU A 297 1.64 12.50 6.72
C LEU A 297 2.91 12.02 6.03
N PRO A 298 3.53 10.93 6.50
CA PRO A 298 4.73 10.39 5.90
C PRO A 298 4.48 9.88 4.47
N GLY A 299 5.37 10.27 3.56
CA GLY A 299 5.28 9.96 2.13
C GLY A 299 6.22 8.86 1.67
N PHE A 300 6.57 8.89 0.38
CA PHE A 300 7.52 7.95 -0.24
C PHE A 300 8.96 8.09 0.29
N GLU A 301 9.34 9.28 0.74
CA GLU A 301 10.70 9.60 1.21
C GLU A 301 11.09 8.83 2.48
N GLU A 302 10.19 8.74 3.49
CA GLU A 302 10.43 7.93 4.70
C GLU A 302 10.55 6.43 4.39
N LEU A 303 9.95 5.98 3.28
CA LEU A 303 10.06 4.60 2.80
C LEU A 303 11.27 4.40 1.87
N GLY A 304 12.12 5.40 1.69
CA GLY A 304 13.34 5.33 0.87
C GLY A 304 13.08 5.12 -0.62
N ILE A 305 12.01 5.72 -1.15
CA ILE A 305 11.58 5.56 -2.55
C ILE A 305 11.51 6.93 -3.22
N GLU A 306 12.28 7.09 -4.28
CA GLU A 306 12.09 8.19 -5.22
C GLU A 306 10.84 7.92 -6.09
N PRO A 307 9.86 8.83 -6.15
CA PRO A 307 8.65 8.64 -6.94
C PRO A 307 8.94 8.76 -8.44
N THR A 308 8.59 7.73 -9.22
CA THR A 308 8.78 7.78 -10.68
C THR A 308 7.78 8.76 -11.33
N PRO A 309 8.22 9.76 -12.11
CA PRO A 309 7.32 10.70 -12.77
C PRO A 309 6.49 10.04 -13.87
N LEU A 310 5.31 10.61 -14.14
CA LEU A 310 4.34 10.06 -15.08
C LEU A 310 4.90 9.99 -16.50
N GLU A 311 5.60 11.03 -16.93
CA GLU A 311 6.13 11.24 -18.29
C GLU A 311 7.04 10.07 -18.71
N GLN A 312 7.93 9.61 -17.82
CA GLN A 312 8.87 8.51 -18.09
C GLN A 312 8.17 7.16 -18.31
N LYS A 313 6.96 6.97 -17.76
CA LYS A 313 6.27 5.66 -17.75
C LYS A 313 4.93 5.64 -18.50
N ALA A 314 4.39 6.79 -18.86
CA ALA A 314 3.18 6.91 -19.65
C ALA A 314 3.30 6.20 -21.01
N ILE A 315 4.45 6.27 -21.68
CA ILE A 315 4.64 5.60 -22.98
C ILE A 315 4.53 4.07 -22.89
N GLU A 316 5.05 3.45 -21.82
CA GLU A 316 4.96 1.99 -21.62
C GLU A 316 3.51 1.49 -21.48
N VAL A 317 2.62 2.35 -20.96
CA VAL A 317 1.18 2.07 -20.80
C VAL A 317 0.43 2.40 -22.09
N LEU A 318 0.68 3.58 -22.66
CA LEU A 318 -0.13 4.14 -23.75
C LEU A 318 0.29 3.66 -25.15
N ARG A 319 1.49 3.08 -25.34
CA ARG A 319 1.95 2.59 -26.66
C ARG A 319 0.94 1.61 -27.30
N ARG A 320 0.28 0.76 -26.51
CA ARG A 320 -0.78 -0.17 -26.97
C ARG A 320 -2.00 0.50 -27.62
N HIS A 321 -2.19 1.80 -27.40
CA HIS A 321 -3.33 2.59 -27.89
C HIS A 321 -2.97 3.48 -29.09
N ARG A 322 -1.67 3.63 -29.39
CA ARG A 322 -1.20 4.35 -30.57
C ARG A 322 -1.54 3.57 -31.84
N ARG A 323 -1.84 4.29 -32.93
CA ARG A 323 -1.96 3.69 -34.28
C ARG A 323 -0.57 3.32 -34.79
N PHE A 324 -0.47 2.36 -35.72
CA PHE A 324 0.78 1.87 -36.30
C PHE A 324 1.78 2.98 -36.66
N ARG A 325 1.33 4.04 -37.36
CA ARG A 325 2.15 5.23 -37.73
C ARG A 325 2.88 5.91 -36.57
N TRP A 326 2.39 5.77 -35.34
CA TRP A 326 2.92 6.41 -34.13
C TRP A 326 3.42 5.40 -33.08
N LEU A 327 3.44 4.10 -33.42
CA LEU A 327 3.75 3.03 -32.48
C LEU A 327 5.20 3.12 -32.00
N ASP A 328 6.11 3.34 -32.94
CA ASP A 328 7.56 3.41 -32.75
C ASP A 328 8.07 4.83 -32.45
N ALA A 329 7.20 5.84 -32.54
CA ALA A 329 7.53 7.23 -32.20
C ALA A 329 8.08 7.34 -30.76
N GLU A 330 9.16 8.08 -30.61
CA GLU A 330 9.93 8.15 -29.37
C GLU A 330 9.19 8.91 -28.26
N LEU A 331 9.77 8.94 -27.05
CA LEU A 331 9.22 9.71 -25.94
C LEU A 331 9.43 11.22 -26.15
N GLU A 332 10.58 11.61 -26.71
CA GLU A 332 11.04 12.99 -26.80
C GLU A 332 10.22 13.85 -27.78
N GLU A 333 9.56 13.22 -28.77
CA GLU A 333 8.61 13.88 -29.66
C GLU A 333 7.37 14.40 -28.91
N ALA A 334 7.02 13.81 -27.76
CA ALA A 334 5.93 14.26 -26.92
C ALA A 334 6.40 15.38 -25.98
N LYS A 335 6.03 16.63 -26.29
CA LYS A 335 6.30 17.78 -25.41
C LYS A 335 5.84 17.48 -23.98
N PRO A 336 6.72 17.58 -22.96
CA PRO A 336 6.32 17.41 -21.57
C PRO A 336 5.29 18.48 -21.20
N LYS A 337 4.37 18.14 -20.29
CA LYS A 337 3.30 19.06 -19.94
C LYS A 337 3.86 20.26 -19.18
N THR A 338 3.48 21.47 -19.61
CA THR A 338 3.75 22.68 -18.84
C THR A 338 3.12 22.56 -17.46
N GLN A 339 3.95 22.58 -16.41
CA GLN A 339 3.50 22.78 -15.05
C GLN A 339 3.06 24.25 -14.91
N PRO A 340 1.77 24.56 -14.70
CA PRO A 340 1.41 25.87 -14.17
C PRO A 340 1.91 25.94 -12.72
N MET A 341 2.44 27.10 -12.33
CA MET A 341 2.80 27.41 -10.93
C MET A 341 1.62 27.18 -9.98
#